data_AF-A0A285SJT9-F1
#
_entry.id   AF-A0A285SJT9-F1
#
_cell.length_a   1.000
_cell.length_b   1.000
_cell.length_c   1.000
_cell.angle_alpha   90.00
_cell.angle_beta   90.00
_cell.angle_gamma   90.00
#
_symmetry.space_group_name_H-M   'P 1'
#
loop_
_entity.id
_entity.type
_entity.pdbx_description
1 polymer ?
#
loop_
_entity_poly.entity_id
_entity_poly.type
_entity_poly.pdbx_seq_one_letter_code
_entity_poly.pdbx_strand_id
1 'polypeptide(L)'
;MAYIDYYQVLGVDKKASQDDIKKAFRKLARKYHPDLNPNDATAKDKFQAINEANEVLSDPEKRKKYDEYGEHWKHADEFEAQKRAQQQAGGFGGFGGSGAGFGTDGGGTYWYSSDGQEFSGSNAGGFSDFFEQMFGHRTRGGGGANAGFRGQDYHADLNLSLREAAKTHKQILTVNGKQVRITIPAGVANGQVIKLKGYGGEGINGGPAGDLYITFVIPDDSVFKRLGDDLYVDVTVDLYTALLGGDQLVDTLDGQVKLKVKPETQNGTKVRLKGKGFPVYKKEGQFGDLIVTYSVKLPTNLTEQQKEMFRKIKGMN
;
A
#
# COMPACT_ATOMS: atom_id res chain seq x y z
N MET A 1 -5.85 28.47 -4.31
CA MET A 1 -4.66 27.63 -4.04
C MET A 1 -3.43 28.48 -4.36
N ALA A 2 -2.31 28.26 -3.68
CA ALA A 2 -1.08 29.00 -3.99
C ALA A 2 -0.57 28.56 -5.36
N TYR A 3 -0.27 29.51 -6.24
CA TYR A 3 0.35 29.28 -7.54
C TYR A 3 1.67 28.50 -7.36
N ILE A 4 1.78 27.35 -8.01
CA ILE A 4 2.99 26.52 -7.99
C ILE A 4 3.82 26.89 -9.21
N ASP A 5 5.00 27.48 -8.97
CA ASP A 5 5.98 27.77 -10.02
C ASP A 5 6.78 26.49 -10.35
N TYR A 6 6.56 25.93 -11.54
CA TYR A 6 7.21 24.69 -11.98
C TYR A 6 8.73 24.84 -12.11
N TYR A 7 9.25 26.04 -12.38
CA TYR A 7 10.69 26.29 -12.41
C TYR A 7 11.28 26.23 -11.00
N GLN A 8 10.56 26.78 -10.02
CA GLN A 8 10.95 26.69 -8.60
C GLN A 8 10.86 25.25 -8.08
N VAL A 9 9.86 24.48 -8.51
CA VAL A 9 9.71 23.06 -8.14
C VAL A 9 10.89 22.22 -8.63
N LEU A 10 11.35 22.43 -9.87
CA LEU A 10 12.52 21.74 -10.40
C LEU A 10 13.86 22.37 -9.96
N GLY A 11 13.83 23.54 -9.33
CA GLY A 11 15.03 24.27 -8.90
C GLY A 11 15.89 24.73 -10.06
N VAL A 12 15.27 25.12 -11.18
CA VAL A 12 15.94 25.57 -12.41
C VAL A 12 15.49 26.98 -12.78
N ASP A 13 16.35 27.72 -13.48
CA ASP A 13 16.01 29.06 -13.96
C ASP A 13 14.98 29.01 -15.11
N LYS A 14 14.15 30.06 -15.28
CA LYS A 14 13.20 30.16 -16.40
C LYS A 14 13.88 30.06 -17.77
N LYS A 15 15.16 30.46 -17.85
CA LYS A 15 16.01 30.35 -19.06
C LYS A 15 16.70 29.00 -19.22
N ALA A 16 16.46 28.03 -18.34
CA ALA A 16 17.11 26.72 -18.39
C ALA A 16 16.83 26.00 -19.73
N SER A 17 17.84 25.30 -20.26
CA SER A 17 17.66 24.49 -21.46
C SER A 17 16.77 23.28 -21.18
N GLN A 18 16.23 22.66 -22.24
CA GLN A 18 15.45 21.41 -22.11
C GLN A 18 16.26 20.28 -21.45
N ASP A 19 17.57 20.26 -21.71
CA ASP A 19 18.46 19.27 -21.10
C ASP A 19 18.67 19.54 -19.61
N ASP A 20 18.71 20.81 -19.19
CA ASP A 20 18.84 21.17 -17.78
C ASP A 20 17.58 20.83 -16.99
N ILE A 21 16.40 21.04 -17.58
CA ILE A 21 15.10 20.62 -17.03
C ILE A 21 15.07 19.09 -16.84
N LYS A 22 15.45 18.33 -17.88
CA LYS A 22 15.52 16.87 -17.80
C LYS A 22 16.52 16.38 -16.76
N LYS A 23 17.69 17.03 -16.64
CA LYS A 23 18.70 16.68 -15.63
C LYS A 23 18.21 16.97 -14.21
N ALA A 24 17.58 18.13 -14.00
CA ALA A 24 17.01 18.50 -12.71
C ALA A 24 15.90 17.53 -12.28
N PHE A 25 14.99 17.20 -13.20
CA PHE A 25 13.96 16.18 -12.99
C PHE A 25 14.56 14.85 -12.55
N ARG A 26 15.52 14.28 -13.31
CA ARG A 26 16.15 13.00 -12.95
C ARG A 26 16.82 13.02 -11.58
N LYS A 27 17.44 14.14 -11.21
CA LYS A 27 18.09 14.32 -9.90
C LYS A 27 17.07 14.32 -8.77
N LEU A 28 15.98 15.05 -8.93
CA LEU A 28 14.93 15.19 -7.92
C LEU A 28 14.04 13.94 -7.83
N ALA A 29 13.71 13.32 -8.97
CA ALA A 29 12.95 12.08 -9.03
C ALA A 29 13.66 10.92 -8.32
N ARG A 30 14.99 10.81 -8.44
CA ARG A 30 15.77 9.84 -7.66
C ARG A 30 15.79 10.19 -6.17
N LYS A 31 15.91 11.47 -5.81
CA LYS A 31 15.98 11.91 -4.42
C LYS A 31 14.67 11.64 -3.65
N TYR A 32 13.54 11.86 -4.30
CA TYR A 32 12.21 11.74 -3.69
C TYR A 32 11.44 10.50 -4.16
N HIS A 33 12.13 9.51 -4.74
CA HIS A 33 11.47 8.30 -5.22
C HIS A 33 10.76 7.57 -4.06
N PRO A 34 9.53 7.05 -4.26
CA PRO A 34 8.79 6.33 -3.23
C PRO A 34 9.58 5.13 -2.66
N ASP A 35 10.31 4.40 -3.50
CA ASP A 35 11.11 3.24 -3.05
C ASP A 35 12.27 3.63 -2.12
N LEU A 36 12.82 4.83 -2.26
CA LEU A 36 13.91 5.33 -1.41
C LEU A 36 13.38 6.08 -0.18
N ASN A 37 12.10 6.49 -0.20
CA ASN A 37 11.44 7.24 0.86
C ASN A 37 10.04 6.66 1.19
N PRO A 38 9.93 5.37 1.55
CA PRO A 38 8.63 4.69 1.63
C PRO A 38 7.70 5.21 2.74
N ASN A 39 8.24 5.89 3.76
CA ASN A 39 7.50 6.37 4.93
C ASN A 39 7.49 7.90 5.08
N ASP A 40 7.95 8.66 4.08
CA ASP A 40 7.97 10.12 4.12
C ASP A 40 6.85 10.70 3.24
N ALA A 41 5.76 11.12 3.89
CA ALA A 41 4.64 11.78 3.22
C ALA A 41 5.07 13.05 2.47
N THR A 42 6.07 13.78 2.96
CA THR A 42 6.57 14.99 2.32
C THR A 42 7.39 14.70 1.06
N ALA A 43 8.03 13.53 0.98
CA ALA A 43 8.71 13.07 -0.22
C ALA A 43 7.72 12.70 -1.33
N LYS A 44 6.58 12.10 -0.96
CA LYS A 44 5.49 11.78 -1.88
C LYS A 44 4.90 13.04 -2.53
N ASP A 45 4.57 14.05 -1.72
CA ASP A 45 3.99 15.31 -2.22
C ASP A 45 4.99 16.05 -3.14
N LYS A 46 6.28 16.07 -2.76
CA LYS A 46 7.34 16.65 -3.59
C LYS A 46 7.52 15.89 -4.90
N PHE A 47 7.50 14.56 -4.86
CA PHE A 47 7.65 13.73 -6.05
C PHE A 47 6.49 13.95 -7.04
N GLN A 48 5.27 14.14 -6.54
CA GLN A 48 4.12 14.49 -7.37
C GLN A 48 4.29 15.86 -8.04
N ALA A 49 4.68 16.89 -7.29
CA ALA A 49 4.93 18.22 -7.85
C ALA A 49 6.07 18.21 -8.90
N ILE A 50 7.13 17.43 -8.67
CA ILE A 50 8.26 17.27 -9.60
C ILE A 50 7.83 16.64 -10.93
N ASN A 51 6.93 15.66 -10.89
CA ASN A 51 6.39 15.03 -12.11
C ASN A 51 5.49 16.00 -12.88
N GLU A 52 4.62 16.74 -12.20
CA GLU A 52 3.77 17.75 -12.82
C GLU A 52 4.60 18.84 -13.51
N ALA A 53 5.61 19.36 -12.82
CA ALA A 53 6.52 20.37 -13.38
C ALA A 53 7.27 19.85 -14.62
N ASN A 54 7.71 18.59 -14.60
CA ASN A 54 8.41 18.00 -15.75
C ASN A 54 7.47 17.77 -16.93
N GLU A 55 6.20 17.40 -16.73
CA GLU A 55 5.25 17.20 -17.83
C GLU A 55 5.01 18.50 -18.63
N VAL A 56 5.00 19.64 -17.94
CA VAL A 56 4.78 20.95 -18.56
C VAL A 56 6.06 21.51 -19.16
N LEU A 57 7.19 21.42 -18.44
CA LEU A 57 8.43 22.07 -18.85
C LEU A 57 9.27 21.26 -19.86
N SER A 58 9.13 19.92 -19.89
CA SER A 58 9.89 19.06 -20.81
C SER A 58 9.36 19.06 -22.25
N ASP A 59 8.11 19.46 -22.45
CA ASP A 59 7.49 19.65 -23.76
C ASP A 59 7.65 21.11 -24.19
N PRO A 60 8.30 21.40 -25.34
CA PRO A 60 8.52 22.77 -25.81
C PRO A 60 7.23 23.57 -26.04
N GLU A 61 6.15 22.93 -26.48
CA GLU A 61 4.87 23.61 -26.75
C GLU A 61 4.13 23.92 -25.45
N LYS A 62 4.07 22.96 -24.51
CA LYS A 62 3.47 23.18 -23.19
C LYS A 62 4.26 24.21 -22.38
N ARG A 63 5.60 24.16 -22.44
CA ARG A 63 6.48 25.15 -21.80
C ARG A 63 6.22 26.55 -22.33
N LYS A 64 6.08 26.71 -23.65
CA LYS A 64 5.78 28.01 -24.26
C LYS A 64 4.45 28.57 -23.76
N LYS A 65 3.40 27.74 -23.71
CA LYS A 65 2.09 28.14 -23.17
C LYS A 65 2.20 28.49 -21.67
N TYR A 66 2.96 27.71 -20.90
CA TYR A 66 3.23 28.00 -19.50
C TYR A 66 3.97 29.33 -19.31
N ASP A 67 4.96 29.61 -20.16
CA ASP A 67 5.74 30.84 -20.10
C ASP A 67 4.92 32.09 -20.47
N GLU A 68 3.91 31.93 -21.34
CA GLU A 68 3.05 33.00 -21.85
C GLU A 68 1.81 33.26 -20.97
N TYR A 69 1.20 32.21 -20.42
CA TYR A 69 -0.07 32.30 -19.70
C TYR A 69 0.02 31.95 -18.21
N GLY A 70 1.20 31.54 -17.71
CA GLY A 70 1.44 31.27 -16.30
C GLY A 70 0.47 30.23 -15.74
N GLU A 71 -0.25 30.55 -14.66
CA GLU A 71 -1.24 29.67 -14.02
C GLU A 71 -2.37 29.25 -14.97
N HIS A 72 -2.69 30.08 -15.97
CA HIS A 72 -3.80 29.88 -16.89
C HIS A 72 -3.40 29.20 -18.20
N TRP A 73 -2.17 28.68 -18.29
CA TRP A 73 -1.69 27.99 -19.49
C TRP A 73 -2.56 26.81 -19.92
N LYS A 74 -3.30 26.22 -18.97
CA LYS A 74 -4.26 25.14 -19.19
C LYS A 74 -5.47 25.58 -20.03
N HIS A 75 -5.77 26.88 -20.01
CA HIS A 75 -6.79 27.53 -20.83
C HIS A 75 -6.18 28.29 -22.01
N ALA A 76 -4.86 28.17 -22.26
CA ALA A 76 -4.18 28.88 -23.34
C ALA A 76 -4.85 28.61 -24.69
N ASP A 77 -5.30 27.38 -24.94
CA ASP A 77 -5.98 27.03 -26.19
C ASP A 77 -7.35 27.71 -26.34
N GLU A 78 -8.08 27.89 -25.23
CA GLU A 78 -9.37 28.60 -25.19
C GLU A 78 -9.17 30.10 -25.34
N PHE A 79 -8.17 30.67 -24.66
CA PHE A 79 -7.78 32.07 -24.80
C PHE A 79 -7.24 32.38 -26.20
N GLU A 80 -6.44 31.51 -26.79
CA GLU A 80 -5.94 31.64 -28.17
C GLU A 80 -7.08 31.50 -29.17
N ALA A 81 -8.01 30.56 -28.99
CA ALA A 81 -9.19 30.42 -29.84
C ALA A 81 -10.10 31.67 -29.77
N GLN A 82 -10.29 32.24 -28.58
CA GLN A 82 -11.08 33.45 -28.37
C GLN A 82 -10.38 34.69 -28.96
N LYS A 83 -9.06 34.80 -28.80
CA LYS A 83 -8.23 35.87 -29.39
C LYS A 83 -8.20 35.77 -30.92
N ARG A 84 -8.20 34.55 -31.47
CA ARG A 84 -8.29 34.27 -32.92
C ARG A 84 -9.67 34.63 -33.46
N ALA A 85 -10.75 34.32 -32.73
CA ALA A 85 -12.11 34.73 -33.07
C ALA A 85 -12.29 36.26 -33.01
N GLN A 86 -11.65 36.94 -32.05
CA GLN A 86 -11.71 38.39 -31.90
C GLN A 86 -10.84 39.13 -32.93
N GLN A 87 -9.70 38.57 -33.34
CA GLN A 87 -8.90 39.08 -34.46
C GLN A 87 -9.57 38.87 -35.82
N GLN A 88 -10.35 37.79 -35.96
CA GLN A 88 -11.15 37.53 -37.17
C GLN A 88 -12.43 38.38 -37.21
N ALA A 89 -12.86 38.95 -36.07
CA ALA A 89 -13.95 39.93 -35.97
C ALA A 89 -13.48 41.40 -36.07
N GLY A 90 -12.17 41.65 -36.10
CA GLY A 90 -11.57 42.99 -36.17
C GLY A 90 -11.17 43.46 -37.58
N GLY A 91 -11.39 42.64 -38.61
CA GLY A 91 -11.01 42.95 -39.98
C GLY A 91 -12.11 42.59 -40.98
N PHE A 92 -12.70 43.63 -41.56
CA PHE A 92 -13.52 43.60 -42.78
C PHE A 92 -15.00 43.21 -42.62
N GLY A 93 -15.85 44.23 -42.77
CA GLY A 93 -17.27 44.04 -43.03
C GLY A 93 -17.55 43.47 -44.42
N GLY A 94 -18.74 42.89 -44.56
CA GLY A 94 -19.46 42.82 -45.83
C GLY A 94 -19.21 41.60 -46.73
N PHE A 95 -20.34 40.99 -47.09
CA PHE A 95 -20.63 40.21 -48.30
C PHE A 95 -20.30 38.71 -48.36
N GLY A 96 -21.32 37.95 -48.79
CA GLY A 96 -21.34 36.49 -48.84
C GLY A 96 -20.79 35.85 -50.12
N GLY A 97 -20.97 34.53 -50.20
CA GLY A 97 -20.79 33.73 -51.42
C GLY A 97 -20.00 32.44 -51.24
N SER A 98 -20.72 31.31 -51.24
CA SER A 98 -20.44 30.02 -51.92
C SER A 98 -19.03 29.40 -51.98
N GLY A 99 -18.96 28.09 -51.66
CA GLY A 99 -18.03 27.17 -52.34
C GLY A 99 -17.61 25.92 -51.56
N ALA A 100 -18.13 24.76 -51.99
CA ALA A 100 -17.56 23.39 -52.05
C ALA A 100 -16.40 22.96 -51.11
N GLY A 101 -16.34 21.75 -50.54
CA GLY A 101 -17.11 20.51 -50.73
C GLY A 101 -16.41 19.32 -50.04
N PHE A 102 -17.12 18.18 -49.98
CA PHE A 102 -16.69 16.77 -49.87
C PHE A 102 -15.72 16.36 -48.71
N GLY A 103 -15.90 15.29 -47.94
CA GLY A 103 -16.73 14.09 -48.04
C GLY A 103 -15.91 12.88 -47.51
N THR A 104 -16.59 12.00 -46.77
CA THR A 104 -16.38 10.54 -46.61
C THR A 104 -15.20 9.95 -45.78
N ASP A 105 -15.64 9.17 -44.78
CA ASP A 105 -15.31 7.76 -44.46
C ASP A 105 -14.03 7.33 -43.72
N GLY A 106 -14.26 6.88 -42.48
CA GLY A 106 -13.98 5.53 -41.94
C GLY A 106 -12.69 4.77 -42.29
N GLY A 107 -12.01 4.26 -41.26
CA GLY A 107 -11.12 3.09 -41.34
C GLY A 107 -9.81 3.24 -40.57
N GLY A 108 -9.69 2.55 -39.43
CA GLY A 108 -8.48 2.56 -38.61
C GLY A 108 -7.34 1.68 -39.12
N THR A 109 -6.16 1.78 -38.48
CA THR A 109 -5.22 0.69 -38.18
C THR A 109 -4.05 1.21 -37.31
N TYR A 110 -3.49 0.28 -36.55
CA TYR A 110 -2.57 0.27 -35.43
C TYR A 110 -1.13 0.81 -35.66
N TRP A 111 -0.57 1.30 -34.54
CA TRP A 111 0.82 1.39 -34.02
C TRP A 111 2.05 0.96 -34.85
N TYR A 112 3.10 1.81 -34.84
CA TYR A 112 4.46 1.57 -34.26
C TYR A 112 5.30 2.89 -34.35
N SER A 113 6.22 3.25 -33.45
CA SER A 113 7.57 2.67 -33.42
C SER A 113 8.49 3.14 -32.29
N SER A 114 9.37 2.20 -31.90
CA SER A 114 10.81 2.37 -31.65
C SER A 114 11.28 3.10 -30.39
N ASP A 115 10.95 2.58 -29.21
CA ASP A 115 11.99 2.16 -28.25
C ASP A 115 11.32 1.30 -27.16
N GLY A 116 11.57 -0.01 -27.20
CA GLY A 116 10.82 -1.01 -26.44
C GLY A 116 11.14 -1.03 -24.95
N GLN A 117 10.55 -0.12 -24.17
CA GLN A 117 10.41 -0.29 -22.72
C GLN A 117 8.98 -0.04 -22.25
N GLU A 118 8.39 -1.13 -21.79
CA GLU A 118 7.02 -1.32 -21.36
C GLU A 118 6.82 -0.70 -19.97
N PHE A 119 6.25 0.51 -19.89
CA PHE A 119 5.80 1.08 -18.61
C PHE A 119 4.32 0.74 -18.40
N SER A 120 4.06 -0.53 -18.10
CA SER A 120 2.79 -0.96 -17.53
C SER A 120 2.82 -0.62 -16.04
N GLY A 121 2.13 0.45 -15.66
CA GLY A 121 2.12 0.98 -14.30
C GLY A 121 0.73 1.44 -13.89
N SER A 122 -0.14 0.46 -13.68
CA SER A 122 -1.40 0.57 -12.94
C SER A 122 -1.15 1.10 -11.52
N ASN A 123 -1.08 2.42 -11.37
CA ASN A 123 -1.22 3.10 -10.07
C ASN A 123 -1.55 4.59 -10.26
N ALA A 124 -2.73 4.89 -10.78
CA ALA A 124 -3.25 6.26 -10.91
C ALA A 124 -4.31 6.56 -9.85
N GLY A 125 -4.04 6.23 -8.58
CA GLY A 125 -4.87 6.61 -7.43
C GLY A 125 -4.52 7.98 -6.84
N GLY A 126 -3.99 8.90 -7.66
CA GLY A 126 -3.53 10.22 -7.21
C GLY A 126 -3.45 11.27 -8.31
N PHE A 127 -3.98 10.98 -9.50
CA PHE A 127 -4.21 11.99 -10.52
C PHE A 127 -5.48 12.73 -10.12
N SER A 128 -5.39 14.04 -9.95
CA SER A 128 -6.55 14.88 -9.67
C SER A 128 -7.57 14.78 -10.81
N ASP A 129 -8.85 15.03 -10.50
CA ASP A 129 -9.99 15.13 -11.44
C ASP A 129 -9.71 16.01 -12.69
N PHE A 130 -8.63 16.78 -12.64
CA PHE A 130 -8.03 17.56 -13.71
C PHE A 130 -7.46 16.72 -14.88
N PHE A 131 -6.98 15.50 -14.65
CA PHE A 131 -6.41 14.65 -15.71
C PHE A 131 -7.48 13.98 -16.58
N GLU A 132 -8.66 13.66 -16.03
CA GLU A 132 -9.76 13.07 -16.83
C GLU A 132 -10.43 14.08 -17.77
N GLN A 133 -10.46 15.37 -17.41
CA GLN A 133 -11.13 16.39 -18.22
C GLN A 133 -10.30 16.85 -19.45
N MET A 134 -8.98 16.77 -19.37
CA MET A 134 -8.06 17.22 -20.44
C MET A 134 -7.86 16.18 -21.55
N PHE A 135 -8.01 14.89 -21.24
CA PHE A 135 -7.85 13.78 -22.21
C PHE A 135 -9.16 13.32 -22.87
N GLY A 136 -10.31 13.86 -22.46
CA GLY A 136 -11.65 13.41 -22.89
C GLY A 136 -12.23 14.06 -24.16
N HIS A 137 -11.54 14.99 -24.83
CA HIS A 137 -12.16 15.76 -25.92
C HIS A 137 -11.27 15.94 -27.15
N ARG A 138 -11.25 14.92 -28.02
CA ARG A 138 -11.09 14.93 -29.50
C ARG A 138 -11.15 13.45 -29.93
N THR A 139 -12.18 12.91 -30.60
CA THR A 139 -12.72 13.29 -31.91
C THR A 139 -14.06 12.57 -32.18
N ARG A 140 -14.95 13.25 -32.91
CA ARG A 140 -16.31 12.88 -33.32
C ARG A 140 -16.33 11.84 -34.46
N GLY A 141 -17.08 10.74 -34.29
CA GLY A 141 -17.63 9.96 -35.42
C GLY A 141 -17.97 8.48 -35.19
N GLY A 142 -19.23 8.19 -34.85
CA GLY A 142 -19.96 7.02 -35.36
C GLY A 142 -20.01 5.74 -34.50
N GLY A 143 -21.20 5.43 -33.97
CA GLY A 143 -21.54 4.14 -33.36
C GLY A 143 -21.62 4.21 -31.84
N GLY A 144 -22.82 4.48 -31.31
CA GLY A 144 -23.11 4.48 -29.89
C GLY A 144 -22.98 3.08 -29.28
N ALA A 145 -21.75 2.65 -29.01
CA ALA A 145 -21.51 1.72 -27.93
C ALA A 145 -21.37 2.57 -26.66
N ASN A 146 -22.33 2.46 -25.75
CA ASN A 146 -22.12 2.84 -24.36
C ASN A 146 -20.90 2.04 -23.85
N ALA A 147 -19.70 2.59 -24.00
CA ALA A 147 -18.50 1.94 -23.50
C ALA A 147 -18.60 1.96 -21.98
N GLY A 148 -18.86 0.80 -21.40
CA GLY A 148 -18.94 0.64 -19.97
C GLY A 148 -17.58 0.89 -19.32
N PHE A 149 -17.49 1.82 -18.39
CA PHE A 149 -16.28 2.04 -17.61
C PHE A 149 -16.26 1.09 -16.42
N ARG A 150 -15.12 0.44 -16.20
CA ARG A 150 -14.94 -0.42 -15.02
C ARG A 150 -15.00 0.43 -13.74
N GLY A 151 -15.68 -0.08 -12.73
CA GLY A 151 -15.75 0.58 -11.42
C GLY A 151 -14.41 0.59 -10.69
N GLN A 152 -14.23 1.52 -9.76
CA GLN A 152 -12.99 1.67 -9.01
C GLN A 152 -12.69 0.49 -8.08
N ASP A 153 -11.42 0.17 -7.89
CA ASP A 153 -11.02 -0.85 -6.91
C ASP A 153 -11.11 -0.27 -5.48
N TYR A 154 -11.39 -1.12 -4.50
CA TYR A 154 -11.45 -0.77 -3.08
C TYR A 154 -10.35 -1.43 -2.28
N HIS A 155 -9.93 -0.76 -1.21
CA HIS A 155 -8.97 -1.27 -0.25
C HIS A 155 -9.58 -1.19 1.14
N ALA A 156 -9.46 -2.28 1.91
CA ALA A 156 -9.94 -2.35 3.28
C ALA A 156 -8.93 -3.11 4.15
N ASP A 157 -8.84 -2.71 5.41
CA ASP A 157 -8.03 -3.40 6.40
C ASP A 157 -8.93 -4.27 7.28
N LEU A 158 -8.51 -5.51 7.49
CA LEU A 158 -9.19 -6.45 8.36
C LEU A 158 -8.30 -6.78 9.55
N ASN A 159 -8.66 -6.22 10.70
CA ASN A 159 -7.96 -6.48 11.95
C ASN A 159 -8.31 -7.88 12.46
N LEU A 160 -7.28 -8.69 12.68
CA LEU A 160 -7.39 -10.06 13.20
C LEU A 160 -6.46 -10.20 14.40
N SER A 161 -6.96 -10.80 15.48
CA SER A 161 -6.09 -11.28 16.55
C SER A 161 -5.21 -12.43 16.05
N LEU A 162 -4.09 -12.67 16.75
CA LEU A 162 -3.23 -13.82 16.47
C LEU A 162 -4.00 -15.15 16.50
N ARG A 163 -4.96 -15.28 17.43
CA ARG A 163 -5.80 -16.48 17.59
C ARG A 163 -6.80 -16.67 16.44
N GLU A 164 -7.37 -15.59 15.92
CA GLU A 164 -8.26 -15.65 14.74
C GLU A 164 -7.46 -16.03 13.50
N ALA A 165 -6.27 -15.43 13.30
CA ALA A 165 -5.38 -15.76 12.19
C ALA A 165 -4.85 -17.21 12.26
N ALA A 166 -4.86 -17.82 13.45
CA ALA A 166 -4.45 -19.21 13.64
C ALA A 166 -5.53 -20.24 13.26
N LYS A 167 -6.77 -19.81 12.94
CA LYS A 167 -7.86 -20.74 12.64
C LYS A 167 -8.54 -20.38 11.33
N THR A 168 -8.83 -21.38 10.52
CA THR A 168 -9.64 -21.17 9.32
C THR A 168 -11.07 -20.88 9.77
N HIS A 169 -11.58 -19.71 9.43
CA HIS A 169 -12.94 -19.32 9.78
C HIS A 169 -13.58 -18.46 8.68
N LYS A 170 -14.90 -18.37 8.72
CA LYS A 170 -15.69 -17.55 7.80
C LYS A 170 -16.00 -16.22 8.49
N GLN A 171 -15.80 -15.12 7.78
CA GLN A 171 -16.16 -13.79 8.24
C GLN A 171 -17.10 -13.14 7.24
N ILE A 172 -18.10 -12.43 7.75
CA ILE A 172 -19.04 -11.66 6.92
C ILE A 172 -18.60 -10.21 7.00
N LEU A 173 -18.39 -9.61 5.83
CA LEU A 173 -18.03 -8.21 5.67
C LEU A 173 -19.15 -7.50 4.92
N THR A 174 -19.45 -6.27 5.31
CA THR A 174 -20.40 -5.44 4.57
C THR A 174 -19.63 -4.49 3.66
N VAL A 175 -19.81 -4.63 2.36
CA VAL A 175 -19.16 -3.82 1.32
C VAL A 175 -20.25 -3.24 0.45
N ASN A 176 -20.36 -1.90 0.40
CA ASN A 176 -21.43 -1.20 -0.33
C ASN A 176 -22.85 -1.70 -0.01
N GLY A 177 -23.13 -1.97 1.28
CA GLY A 177 -24.42 -2.48 1.73
C GLY A 177 -24.71 -3.95 1.38
N LYS A 178 -23.80 -4.65 0.68
CA LYS A 178 -23.89 -6.08 0.40
C LYS A 178 -23.05 -6.87 1.41
N GLN A 179 -23.63 -7.93 1.97
CA GLN A 179 -22.90 -8.85 2.83
C GLN A 179 -22.10 -9.85 2.00
N VAL A 180 -20.79 -9.89 2.23
CA VAL A 180 -19.84 -10.75 1.56
C VAL A 180 -19.26 -11.71 2.57
N ARG A 181 -19.45 -13.00 2.36
CA ARG A 181 -18.84 -14.04 3.20
C ARG A 181 -17.50 -14.43 2.62
N ILE A 182 -16.44 -14.13 3.35
CA ILE A 182 -15.07 -14.55 3.01
C ILE A 182 -14.63 -15.71 3.90
N THR A 183 -13.73 -16.53 3.40
CA THR A 183 -13.03 -17.55 4.19
C THR A 183 -11.61 -17.06 4.42
N ILE A 184 -11.22 -16.96 5.69
CA ILE A 184 -9.88 -16.55 6.12
C ILE A 184 -9.13 -17.85 6.41
N PRO A 185 -8.09 -18.20 5.63
CA PRO A 185 -7.32 -19.40 5.89
C PRO A 185 -6.49 -19.24 7.17
N ALA A 186 -6.33 -20.33 7.92
CA ALA A 186 -5.32 -20.39 8.98
C ALA A 186 -3.93 -20.09 8.41
N GLY A 187 -3.11 -19.38 9.18
CA GLY A 187 -1.72 -19.10 8.82
C GLY A 187 -1.50 -17.79 8.08
N VAL A 188 -2.55 -17.00 7.83
CA VAL A 188 -2.41 -15.69 7.15
C VAL A 188 -1.34 -14.83 7.84
N ALA A 189 -0.52 -14.17 7.03
CA ALA A 189 0.53 -13.26 7.51
C ALA A 189 -0.02 -11.85 7.71
N ASN A 190 0.63 -11.09 8.60
CA ASN A 190 0.36 -9.66 8.71
C ASN A 190 0.71 -8.95 7.39
N GLY A 191 -0.14 -8.03 6.94
CA GLY A 191 -0.01 -7.34 5.65
C GLY A 191 -0.38 -8.18 4.43
N GLN A 192 -0.77 -9.45 4.61
CA GLN A 192 -1.17 -10.28 3.49
C GLN A 192 -2.51 -9.79 2.90
N VAL A 193 -2.56 -9.67 1.58
CA VAL A 193 -3.73 -9.17 0.85
C VAL A 193 -4.50 -10.31 0.20
N ILE A 194 -5.83 -10.29 0.32
CA ILE A 194 -6.73 -11.10 -0.49
C ILE A 194 -7.52 -10.22 -1.46
N LYS A 195 -7.82 -10.76 -2.64
CA LYS A 195 -8.56 -10.08 -3.70
C LYS A 195 -9.92 -10.74 -3.90
N LEU A 196 -11.00 -9.97 -3.78
CA LEU A 196 -12.35 -10.37 -4.13
C LEU A 196 -12.75 -9.70 -5.44
N LYS A 197 -12.90 -10.50 -6.49
CA LYS A 197 -13.22 -10.00 -7.84
C LYS A 197 -14.65 -9.47 -7.91
N GLY A 198 -14.85 -8.28 -8.47
CA GLY A 198 -16.18 -7.68 -8.68
C GLY A 198 -16.85 -7.11 -7.42
N TYR A 199 -16.11 -6.97 -6.31
CA TYR A 199 -16.59 -6.40 -5.05
C TYR A 199 -16.13 -4.96 -4.80
N GLY A 200 -15.51 -4.33 -5.82
CA GLY A 200 -15.18 -2.90 -5.81
C GLY A 200 -16.39 -2.02 -6.14
N GLY A 201 -16.12 -0.81 -6.61
CA GLY A 201 -17.14 0.12 -7.08
C GLY A 201 -17.92 -0.44 -8.26
N GLU A 202 -19.18 -0.01 -8.38
CA GLU A 202 -20.02 -0.38 -9.53
C GLU A 202 -19.46 0.27 -10.81
N GLY A 203 -19.51 -0.45 -11.93
CA GLY A 203 -19.11 0.09 -13.22
C GLY A 203 -20.16 1.03 -13.81
N ILE A 204 -19.73 1.97 -14.63
CA ILE A 204 -20.60 2.94 -15.31
C ILE A 204 -20.99 2.38 -16.68
N ASN A 205 -22.20 2.66 -17.18
CA ASN A 205 -22.65 2.28 -18.53
C ASN A 205 -22.57 0.76 -18.81
N GLY A 206 -22.83 -0.09 -17.81
CA GLY A 206 -22.74 -1.54 -17.95
C GLY A 206 -21.32 -2.10 -17.90
N GLY A 207 -20.34 -1.29 -17.51
CA GLY A 207 -18.97 -1.74 -17.24
C GLY A 207 -18.89 -2.68 -16.03
N PRO A 208 -17.85 -3.53 -15.96
CA PRO A 208 -17.68 -4.47 -14.84
C PRO A 208 -17.41 -3.71 -13.53
N ALA A 209 -17.80 -4.29 -12.40
CA ALA A 209 -17.39 -3.78 -11.10
C ALA A 209 -15.87 -3.87 -10.91
N GLY A 210 -15.33 -2.98 -10.08
CA GLY A 210 -13.95 -3.06 -9.58
C GLY A 210 -13.75 -4.26 -8.65
N ASP A 211 -12.55 -4.40 -8.10
CA ASP A 211 -12.20 -5.46 -7.15
C ASP A 211 -12.02 -4.89 -5.73
N LEU A 212 -12.20 -5.73 -4.72
CA LEU A 212 -11.90 -5.40 -3.33
C LEU A 212 -10.61 -6.10 -2.88
N TYR A 213 -9.65 -5.33 -2.39
CA TYR A 213 -8.42 -5.80 -1.76
C TYR A 213 -8.58 -5.66 -0.25
N ILE A 214 -8.42 -6.78 0.46
CA ILE A 214 -8.47 -6.79 1.92
C ILE A 214 -7.08 -7.13 2.44
N THR A 215 -6.47 -6.21 3.19
CA THR A 215 -5.20 -6.41 3.87
C THR A 215 -5.47 -6.93 5.27
N PHE A 216 -4.90 -8.07 5.65
CA PHE A 216 -4.97 -8.55 7.02
C PHE A 216 -4.00 -7.78 7.91
N VAL A 217 -4.52 -7.19 8.99
CA VAL A 217 -3.74 -6.48 10.00
C VAL A 217 -3.75 -7.33 11.26
N ILE A 218 -2.60 -7.89 11.61
CA ILE A 218 -2.43 -8.74 12.80
C ILE A 218 -1.45 -8.01 13.73
N PRO A 219 -1.95 -7.32 14.77
CA PRO A 219 -1.08 -6.66 15.73
C PRO A 219 -0.29 -7.67 16.55
N ASP A 220 0.79 -7.18 17.18
CA ASP A 220 1.59 -7.99 18.11
C ASP A 220 0.70 -8.49 19.27
N ASP A 221 0.83 -9.77 19.59
CA ASP A 221 0.10 -10.40 20.70
C ASP A 221 0.86 -10.19 22.02
N SER A 222 0.12 -10.01 23.11
CA SER A 222 0.69 -9.70 24.42
C SER A 222 1.38 -10.89 25.08
N VAL A 223 1.07 -12.12 24.64
CA VAL A 223 1.61 -13.37 25.20
C VAL A 223 2.59 -14.01 24.23
N PHE A 224 2.25 -14.07 22.94
CA PHE A 224 3.03 -14.77 21.94
C PHE A 224 3.71 -13.82 20.97
N LYS A 225 5.01 -14.01 20.77
CA LYS A 225 5.73 -13.40 19.66
C LYS A 225 5.78 -14.37 18.49
N ARG A 226 5.19 -13.99 17.35
CA ARG A 226 5.23 -14.79 16.11
C ARG A 226 6.45 -14.42 15.27
N LEU A 227 7.22 -15.43 14.85
CA LEU A 227 8.28 -15.29 13.86
C LEU A 227 8.12 -16.39 12.81
N GLY A 228 7.60 -16.02 11.64
CA GLY A 228 7.21 -16.98 10.62
C GLY A 228 6.06 -17.88 11.11
N ASP A 229 6.29 -19.18 11.09
CA ASP A 229 5.35 -20.19 11.59
C ASP A 229 5.63 -20.59 13.05
N ASP A 230 6.71 -20.09 13.65
CA ASP A 230 7.07 -20.37 15.04
C ASP A 230 6.51 -19.30 15.99
N LEU A 231 6.22 -19.73 17.21
CA LEU A 231 5.79 -18.87 18.31
C LEU A 231 6.81 -18.89 19.43
N TYR A 232 6.96 -17.76 20.11
CA TYR A 232 7.87 -17.59 21.22
C TYR A 232 7.08 -17.05 22.41
N VAL A 233 7.31 -17.63 23.58
CA VAL A 233 6.68 -17.24 24.83
C VAL A 233 7.66 -17.34 25.98
N ASP A 234 7.60 -16.38 26.90
CA ASP A 234 8.36 -16.42 28.15
C ASP A 234 7.44 -16.96 29.25
N VAL A 235 7.82 -18.10 29.83
CA VAL A 235 7.05 -18.74 30.90
C VAL A 235 7.78 -18.54 32.21
N THR A 236 7.07 -17.96 33.17
CA THR A 236 7.59 -17.79 34.53
C THR A 236 7.56 -19.12 35.27
N VAL A 237 8.68 -19.52 35.84
CA VAL A 237 8.83 -20.72 36.68
C VAL A 237 9.38 -20.27 38.04
N ASP A 238 8.86 -20.81 39.14
CA ASP A 238 9.39 -20.49 40.46
C ASP A 238 10.76 -21.14 40.69
N LEU A 239 11.56 -20.52 41.57
CA LEU A 239 12.91 -21.01 41.91
C LEU A 239 12.92 -22.48 42.35
N TYR A 240 11.91 -22.94 43.07
CA TYR A 240 11.89 -24.30 43.62
C TYR A 240 11.65 -25.33 42.52
N THR A 241 10.69 -25.08 41.63
CA THR A 241 10.44 -25.91 40.44
C THR A 241 11.65 -25.92 39.51
N ALA A 242 12.34 -24.79 39.35
CA ALA A 242 13.57 -24.73 38.54
C ALA A 242 14.71 -25.58 39.16
N LEU A 243 14.89 -25.53 40.49
CA LEU A 243 15.94 -26.26 41.20
C LEU A 243 15.63 -27.76 41.32
N LEU A 244 14.41 -28.12 41.74
CA LEU A 244 14.03 -29.48 42.11
C LEU A 244 13.33 -30.24 40.98
N GLY A 245 12.96 -29.55 39.91
CA GLY A 245 12.11 -30.09 38.86
C GLY A 245 10.64 -30.12 39.26
N GLY A 246 9.76 -30.33 38.28
CA GLY A 246 8.32 -30.35 38.49
C GLY A 246 7.56 -30.22 37.19
N ASP A 247 6.30 -29.80 37.28
CA ASP A 247 5.41 -29.58 36.14
C ASP A 247 5.06 -28.09 36.05
N GLN A 248 5.13 -27.53 34.85
CA GLN A 248 4.68 -26.16 34.55
C GLN A 248 3.59 -26.22 33.48
N LEU A 249 2.46 -25.55 33.71
CA LEU A 249 1.44 -25.36 32.67
C LEU A 249 1.85 -24.20 31.75
N VAL A 250 1.77 -24.43 30.45
CA VAL A 250 2.09 -23.44 29.41
C VAL A 250 0.89 -23.27 28.50
N ASP A 251 0.48 -22.01 28.31
CA ASP A 251 -0.56 -21.66 27.34
C ASP A 251 -0.05 -21.83 25.91
N THR A 252 -0.92 -22.35 25.06
CA THR A 252 -0.73 -22.47 23.61
C THR A 252 -1.94 -21.83 22.90
N LEU A 253 -1.92 -21.79 21.56
CA LEU A 253 -3.05 -21.27 20.79
C LEU A 253 -4.32 -22.11 20.96
N ASP A 254 -4.18 -23.42 21.17
CA ASP A 254 -5.29 -24.39 21.22
C ASP A 254 -5.61 -24.92 22.63
N GLY A 255 -5.01 -24.33 23.67
CA GLY A 255 -5.24 -24.72 25.06
C GLY A 255 -3.96 -24.75 25.87
N GLN A 256 -3.93 -25.52 26.95
CA GLN A 256 -2.78 -25.63 27.85
C GLN A 256 -2.04 -26.96 27.68
N VAL A 257 -0.72 -26.91 27.77
CA VAL A 257 0.13 -28.10 27.78
C VAL A 257 0.92 -28.14 29.08
N LYS A 258 0.87 -29.28 29.76
CA LYS A 258 1.71 -29.56 30.92
C LYS A 258 3.11 -29.93 30.44
N LEU A 259 4.11 -29.20 30.93
CA LEU A 259 5.50 -29.35 30.51
C LEU A 259 6.37 -29.69 31.73
N LYS A 260 7.15 -30.76 31.59
CA LYS A 260 8.02 -31.24 32.67
C LYS A 260 9.30 -30.41 32.73
N VAL A 261 9.48 -29.68 33.81
CA VAL A 261 10.70 -28.90 34.11
C VAL A 261 11.72 -29.85 34.74
N LYS A 262 12.94 -29.88 34.18
CA LYS A 262 14.02 -30.70 34.73
C LYS A 262 14.58 -30.04 36.00
N PRO A 263 15.07 -30.81 36.98
CA PRO A 263 15.87 -30.23 38.06
C PRO A 263 17.04 -29.41 37.52
N GLU A 264 17.49 -28.44 38.30
CA GLU A 264 18.63 -27.56 37.99
C GLU A 264 18.48 -26.76 36.68
N THR A 265 17.23 -26.51 36.25
CA THR A 265 16.93 -25.71 35.06
C THR A 265 17.37 -24.26 35.27
N GLN A 266 18.22 -23.78 34.36
CA GLN A 266 18.76 -22.42 34.41
C GLN A 266 17.77 -21.38 33.86
N ASN A 267 17.89 -20.14 34.33
CA ASN A 267 17.14 -19.02 33.76
C ASN A 267 17.49 -18.81 32.27
N GLY A 268 16.49 -18.53 31.44
CA GLY A 268 16.65 -18.38 30.00
C GLY A 268 16.74 -19.69 29.22
N THR A 269 16.63 -20.85 29.88
CA THR A 269 16.59 -22.15 29.19
C THR A 269 15.41 -22.19 28.22
N LYS A 270 15.67 -22.66 26.99
CA LYS A 270 14.67 -22.77 25.94
C LYS A 270 14.23 -24.21 25.74
N VAL A 271 12.92 -24.42 25.68
CA VAL A 271 12.29 -25.72 25.40
C VAL A 271 11.41 -25.57 24.17
N ARG A 272 11.49 -26.56 23.27
CA ARG A 272 10.70 -26.61 22.04
C ARG A 272 9.54 -27.56 22.18
N LEU A 273 8.33 -27.07 21.96
CA LEU A 273 7.11 -27.85 21.81
C LEU A 273 6.79 -28.00 20.32
N LYS A 274 7.09 -29.20 19.79
CA LYS A 274 6.92 -29.50 18.37
C LYS A 274 5.46 -29.42 17.93
N GLY A 275 5.20 -28.73 16.82
CA GLY A 275 3.86 -28.62 16.23
C GLY A 275 2.86 -27.82 17.07
N LYS A 276 3.35 -27.00 18.01
CA LYS A 276 2.53 -26.11 18.86
C LYS A 276 2.69 -24.63 18.50
N GLY A 277 3.37 -24.33 17.39
CA GLY A 277 3.51 -23.00 16.85
C GLY A 277 2.29 -22.56 16.04
N PHE A 278 2.53 -21.65 15.10
CA PHE A 278 1.52 -21.10 14.22
C PHE A 278 1.23 -22.06 13.04
N PRO A 279 -0.01 -22.13 12.52
CA PRO A 279 -0.31 -22.92 11.33
C PRO A 279 0.42 -22.38 10.10
N VAL A 280 0.92 -23.31 9.28
CA VAL A 280 1.55 -22.99 8.00
C VAL A 280 0.46 -22.64 6.98
N TYR A 281 0.57 -21.47 6.35
CA TYR A 281 -0.45 -20.96 5.44
C TYR A 281 -0.78 -21.97 4.32
N LYS A 282 -2.09 -22.28 4.17
CA LYS A 282 -2.64 -23.24 3.19
C LYS A 282 -2.07 -24.67 3.27
N LYS A 283 -1.43 -25.06 4.37
CA LYS A 283 -0.97 -26.43 4.61
C LYS A 283 -1.69 -26.99 5.83
N GLU A 284 -2.81 -27.67 5.58
CA GLU A 284 -3.63 -28.23 6.64
C GLU A 284 -2.84 -29.25 7.48
N GLY A 285 -2.97 -29.17 8.80
CA GLY A 285 -2.27 -30.04 9.74
C GLY A 285 -0.78 -29.75 9.92
N GLN A 286 -0.19 -28.76 9.21
CA GLN A 286 1.19 -28.36 9.39
C GLN A 286 1.29 -27.11 10.26
N PHE A 287 2.15 -27.18 11.26
CA PHE A 287 2.37 -26.13 12.25
C PHE A 287 3.87 -25.96 12.46
N GLY A 288 4.30 -24.74 12.77
CA GLY A 288 5.61 -24.51 13.35
C GLY A 288 5.65 -24.97 14.82
N ASP A 289 6.68 -24.51 15.51
CA ASP A 289 6.96 -24.89 16.89
C ASP A 289 6.67 -23.76 17.88
N LEU A 290 6.37 -24.11 19.13
CA LEU A 290 6.33 -23.16 20.23
C LEU A 290 7.65 -23.25 21.01
N ILE A 291 8.39 -22.16 21.03
CA ILE A 291 9.63 -22.01 21.77
C ILE A 291 9.30 -21.31 23.09
N VAL A 292 9.42 -22.08 24.17
CA VAL A 292 9.22 -21.61 25.54
C VAL A 292 10.57 -21.22 26.11
N THR A 293 10.73 -19.98 26.56
CA THR A 293 11.89 -19.57 27.36
C THR A 293 11.47 -19.49 28.82
N TYR A 294 12.20 -20.17 29.70
CA TYR A 294 11.90 -20.07 31.13
C TYR A 294 12.50 -18.80 31.73
N SER A 295 11.65 -18.08 32.47
CA SER A 295 12.06 -16.98 33.34
C SER A 295 11.93 -17.43 34.79
N VAL A 296 13.06 -17.68 35.45
CA VAL A 296 13.08 -18.15 36.84
C VAL A 296 12.83 -16.98 37.77
N LYS A 297 11.72 -17.03 38.51
CA LYS A 297 11.33 -16.00 39.47
C LYS A 297 11.85 -16.35 40.86
N LEU A 298 12.66 -15.44 41.41
CA LEU A 298 13.13 -15.55 42.79
C LEU A 298 12.00 -15.23 43.78
N PRO A 299 11.90 -15.98 44.89
CA PRO A 299 10.96 -15.67 45.95
C PRO A 299 11.33 -14.34 46.63
N THR A 300 10.33 -13.52 46.91
CA THR A 300 10.46 -12.27 47.67
C THR A 300 9.89 -12.43 49.06
N ASN A 301 10.27 -11.56 50.01
CA ASN A 301 9.73 -11.53 51.37
C ASN A 301 9.96 -12.84 52.16
N LEU A 302 11.17 -13.40 52.06
CA LEU A 302 11.56 -14.61 52.80
C LEU A 302 11.54 -14.38 54.32
N THR A 303 11.03 -15.36 55.05
CA THR A 303 11.12 -15.39 56.52
C THR A 303 12.57 -15.62 56.98
N GLU A 304 12.91 -15.29 58.23
CA GLU A 304 14.26 -15.53 58.74
C GLU A 304 14.64 -17.02 58.73
N GLN A 305 13.69 -17.92 59.02
CA GLN A 305 13.89 -19.36 58.90
C GLN A 305 14.24 -19.76 57.47
N GLN A 306 13.53 -19.25 56.46
CA GLN A 306 13.81 -19.52 55.06
C GLN A 306 15.19 -18.98 54.64
N LYS A 307 15.54 -17.76 55.05
CA LYS A 307 16.88 -17.20 54.79
C LYS A 307 17.99 -18.04 55.42
N GLU A 308 17.78 -18.54 56.64
CA GLU A 308 18.75 -19.42 57.31
C GLU A 308 18.97 -20.72 56.54
N MET A 309 17.92 -21.33 55.97
CA MET A 309 18.05 -22.50 55.10
C MET A 309 18.92 -22.21 53.87
N PHE A 310 18.71 -21.08 53.19
CA PHE A 310 19.57 -20.67 52.07
C PHE A 310 21.01 -20.38 52.50
N ARG A 311 21.25 -19.83 53.70
CA ARG A 311 22.61 -19.64 54.23
C ARG A 311 23.31 -20.98 54.49
N LYS A 312 22.59 -21.99 54.98
CA LYS A 312 23.11 -23.36 55.17
C LYS A 312 23.51 -23.96 53.82
N ILE A 313 22.64 -23.87 52.80
CA ILE A 313 22.96 -24.34 51.45
C ILE A 313 24.19 -23.61 50.90
N LYS A 314 24.29 -22.29 51.08
CA LYS A 314 25.46 -21.51 50.65
C LYS A 314 26.76 -22.00 51.29
N GLY A 315 26.73 -22.44 52.55
CA GLY A 315 27.92 -22.94 53.25
C GLY A 315 28.31 -24.39 52.93
N MET A 316 27.48 -25.12 52.17
CA MET A 316 27.77 -26.49 51.72
C MET A 316 28.54 -26.53 50.38
N ASN A 317 28.57 -25.40 49.66
CA ASN A 317 29.32 -25.20 48.42
C ASN A 317 30.60 -24.42 48.67
#